data_AF-A0A1E4EQC6-F1
#
_entry.id   AF-A0A1E4EQC6-F1
#
_cell.length_a   1.000
_cell.length_b   1.000
_cell.length_c   1.000
_cell.angle_alpha   90.00
_cell.angle_beta   90.00
_cell.angle_gamma   90.00
#
_symmetry.space_group_name_H-M   'P 1'
#
loop_
_entity.id
_entity.type
_entity.pdbx_description
1 polymer ?
#
loop_
_entity_poly.entity_id
_entity_poly.type
_entity_poly.pdbx_seq_one_letter_code
_entity_poly.pdbx_strand_id
1 'polypeptide(L)'
;MDCACGHHHAPTADPSGTPLALANPPIALHGRLICADMAQLMIALELLPDHVAASRAEPGCLRFDIAQSDDPMVWTLSEVFADAAAFAAHQARTAASPWGQRSQALSRDFHRHEAQPRIRPATQADAASLSALLPPGTPALPALIAHVEGVAVAHLSPSGVATIHPALQNRGIAEALQDHAAP
;
A
#
# COMPACT_ATOMS: atom_id res chain seq x y z
N MET A 1 -5.79 3.50 14.14
CA MET A 1 -6.15 4.54 15.14
C MET A 1 -6.80 5.66 14.37
N ASP A 2 -8.12 5.78 14.47
CA ASP A 2 -8.86 6.93 13.97
C ASP A 2 -8.46 8.14 14.80
N CYS A 3 -7.85 9.13 14.14
CA CYS A 3 -7.53 10.40 14.80
C CYS A 3 -8.82 11.22 14.92
N ALA A 4 -8.99 11.91 16.05
CA ALA A 4 -10.21 12.62 16.49
C ALA A 4 -10.63 13.84 15.63
N CYS A 5 -10.19 13.94 14.38
CA CYS A 5 -10.52 15.02 13.46
C CYS A 5 -11.35 14.59 12.25
N GLY A 6 -11.59 13.29 12.02
CA GLY A 6 -12.38 12.81 10.87
C GLY A 6 -11.69 12.95 9.50
N HIS A 7 -10.46 13.46 9.44
CA HIS A 7 -9.76 13.70 8.17
C HIS A 7 -8.90 12.50 7.74
N HIS A 8 -9.07 12.06 6.49
CA HIS A 8 -8.15 11.16 5.82
C HIS A 8 -7.12 11.98 5.03
N HIS A 9 -5.96 12.26 5.65
CA HIS A 9 -4.81 12.75 4.90
C HIS A 9 -4.28 11.63 3.99
N ALA A 10 -3.81 11.99 2.80
CA ALA A 10 -2.94 11.09 2.05
C ALA A 10 -1.76 10.73 2.98
N PRO A 11 -1.45 9.43 3.18
CA PRO A 11 -0.37 9.05 4.08
C PRO A 11 0.91 9.71 3.56
N THR A 12 1.42 10.69 4.30
CA THR A 12 2.75 11.23 4.10
C THR A 12 3.71 10.05 4.21
N ALA A 13 4.58 9.86 3.21
CA ALA A 13 5.54 8.78 3.19
C ALA A 13 6.29 8.72 4.52
N ASP A 14 6.06 7.67 5.31
CA ASP A 14 6.74 7.47 6.59
C ASP A 14 8.25 7.33 6.33
N PRO A 15 9.09 8.32 6.69
CA PRO A 15 10.51 8.31 6.36
C PRO A 15 11.34 7.61 7.43
N SER A 16 10.71 7.11 8.49
CA SER A 16 11.41 6.54 9.64
C SER A 16 12.12 5.23 9.28
N GLY A 17 13.21 4.94 9.99
CA GLY A 17 14.01 3.73 9.77
C GLY A 17 15.16 3.86 8.76
N THR A 18 15.94 2.79 8.67
CA THR A 18 17.12 2.68 7.82
C THR A 18 16.71 2.27 6.40
N PRO A 19 17.13 2.98 5.35
CA PRO A 19 16.90 2.59 3.96
C PRO A 19 17.35 1.16 3.64
N LEU A 20 16.48 0.42 2.96
CA LEU A 20 16.76 -0.90 2.41
C LEU A 20 16.79 -0.79 0.88
N ALA A 21 17.96 -0.99 0.29
CA ALA A 21 18.12 -0.98 -1.16
C ALA A 21 17.66 -2.33 -1.75
N LEU A 22 16.70 -2.27 -2.67
CA LEU A 22 16.27 -3.43 -3.46
C LEU A 22 16.60 -3.17 -4.93
N ALA A 23 16.99 -4.22 -5.67
CA ALA A 23 17.27 -4.12 -7.09
C ALA A 23 16.04 -3.68 -7.92
N ASN A 24 14.85 -4.12 -7.51
CA ASN A 24 13.57 -3.70 -8.06
C ASN A 24 12.75 -3.10 -6.91
N PRO A 25 12.75 -1.76 -6.74
CA PRO A 25 12.03 -1.13 -5.65
C PRO A 25 10.52 -1.17 -5.88
N PRO A 26 9.72 -1.17 -4.81
CA PRO A 26 8.29 -0.92 -4.87
C PRO A 26 7.95 0.37 -5.62
N ILE A 27 6.77 0.40 -6.23
CA ILE A 27 6.18 1.59 -6.84
C ILE A 27 5.04 2.06 -5.96
N ALA A 28 5.07 3.34 -5.56
CA ALA A 28 3.95 3.99 -4.91
C ALA A 28 3.25 4.95 -5.88
N LEU A 29 1.93 5.02 -5.74
CA LEU A 29 1.10 6.03 -6.37
C LEU A 29 0.16 6.61 -5.31
N HIS A 30 0.08 7.92 -5.24
CA HIS A 30 -0.92 8.61 -4.44
C HIS A 30 -1.53 9.75 -5.24
N GLY A 31 -2.75 10.15 -4.87
CA GLY A 31 -3.39 11.27 -5.53
C GLY A 31 -4.89 11.27 -5.39
N ARG A 32 -5.56 11.86 -6.38
CA ARG A 32 -7.00 12.07 -6.37
C ARG A 32 -7.67 11.65 -7.67
N LEU A 33 -8.86 11.06 -7.51
CA LEU A 33 -9.85 10.93 -8.56
C LEU A 33 -10.89 12.03 -8.35
N ILE A 34 -11.24 12.76 -9.41
CA ILE A 34 -12.11 13.93 -9.33
C ILE A 34 -13.24 13.77 -10.36
N CYS A 35 -14.47 13.72 -9.86
CA CYS A 35 -15.68 13.74 -10.68
C CYS A 35 -16.05 15.17 -11.04
N ALA A 36 -16.42 15.38 -12.31
CA ALA A 36 -16.92 16.66 -12.80
C ALA A 36 -18.44 16.83 -12.58
N ASP A 37 -19.17 15.72 -12.47
CA ASP A 37 -20.64 15.72 -12.36
C ASP A 37 -21.18 14.48 -11.63
N MET A 38 -22.49 14.48 -11.43
CA MET A 38 -23.23 13.38 -10.78
C MET A 38 -23.16 12.06 -11.54
N ALA A 39 -23.06 12.08 -12.88
CA ALA A 39 -22.99 10.84 -13.66
C ALA A 39 -21.67 10.11 -13.40
N GLN A 40 -20.57 10.86 -13.31
CA GLN A 40 -19.26 10.32 -12.94
C GLN A 40 -19.24 9.82 -11.48
N LEU A 41 -19.88 10.55 -10.56
CA LEU A 41 -20.03 10.11 -9.17
C LEU A 41 -20.75 8.76 -9.09
N MET A 42 -21.84 8.58 -9.84
CA MET A 42 -22.56 7.30 -9.88
C MET A 42 -21.69 6.17 -10.44
N ILE A 43 -20.87 6.42 -11.46
CA ILE A 43 -19.90 5.45 -11.98
C ILE A 43 -18.89 5.05 -10.89
N ALA A 44 -18.37 6.01 -10.13
CA ALA A 44 -17.43 5.76 -9.05
C ALA A 44 -18.05 4.93 -7.92
N LEU A 45 -19.23 5.30 -7.45
CA LEU A 45 -19.95 4.54 -6.42
C LEU A 45 -20.29 3.11 -6.87
N GLU A 46 -20.62 2.92 -8.14
CA GLU A 46 -20.96 1.62 -8.71
C GLU A 46 -19.72 0.71 -8.85
N LEU A 47 -18.62 1.23 -9.39
CA LEU A 47 -17.53 0.39 -9.90
C LEU A 47 -16.27 0.35 -9.01
N LEU A 48 -16.08 1.31 -8.11
CA LEU A 48 -14.93 1.32 -7.22
C LEU A 48 -14.86 0.10 -6.29
N PRO A 49 -15.95 -0.40 -5.68
CA PRO A 49 -15.87 -1.57 -4.80
C PRO A 49 -15.24 -2.79 -5.47
N ASP A 50 -15.70 -3.13 -6.68
CA ASP A 50 -15.16 -4.26 -7.45
C ASP A 50 -13.72 -3.98 -7.91
N HIS A 51 -13.42 -2.74 -8.31
CA HIS A 51 -12.07 -2.36 -8.69
C HIS A 51 -11.09 -2.53 -7.51
N VAL A 52 -11.45 -2.07 -6.32
CA VAL A 52 -10.64 -2.22 -5.09
C VAL A 52 -10.42 -3.68 -4.74
N ALA A 53 -11.48 -4.49 -4.73
CA ALA A 53 -11.38 -5.91 -4.44
C ALA A 53 -10.45 -6.62 -5.43
N ALA A 54 -10.60 -6.33 -6.73
CA ALA A 54 -9.76 -6.89 -7.76
C ALA A 54 -8.29 -6.42 -7.66
N SER A 55 -8.05 -5.14 -7.32
CA SER A 55 -6.70 -4.61 -7.15
C SER A 55 -5.98 -5.22 -5.95
N ARG A 56 -6.66 -5.36 -4.81
CA ARG A 56 -6.10 -6.00 -3.60
C ARG A 56 -5.80 -7.48 -3.79
N ALA A 57 -6.51 -8.15 -4.70
CA ALA A 57 -6.27 -9.55 -5.03
C ALA A 57 -5.08 -9.76 -5.99
N GLU A 58 -4.49 -8.68 -6.53
CA GLU A 58 -3.36 -8.82 -7.44
C GLU A 58 -2.10 -9.29 -6.70
N PRO A 59 -1.34 -10.26 -7.25
CA PRO A 59 -0.17 -10.83 -6.57
C PRO A 59 0.91 -9.82 -6.16
N GLY A 60 0.99 -8.69 -6.86
CA GLY A 60 1.98 -7.64 -6.61
C GLY A 60 1.44 -6.44 -5.83
N CYS A 61 0.18 -6.44 -5.41
CA CYS A 61 -0.40 -5.36 -4.61
C CYS A 61 0.06 -5.49 -3.14
N LEU A 62 0.66 -4.42 -2.60
CA LEU A 62 1.06 -4.32 -1.18
C LEU A 62 0.07 -3.44 -0.40
N ARG A 63 -0.46 -2.40 -1.04
CA ARG A 63 -1.54 -1.54 -0.53
C ARG A 63 -2.38 -1.07 -1.70
N PHE A 64 -3.70 -1.02 -1.49
CA PHE A 64 -4.62 -0.35 -2.42
C PHE A 64 -5.78 0.21 -1.60
N ASP A 65 -5.71 1.50 -1.32
CA ASP A 65 -6.69 2.23 -0.54
C ASP A 65 -7.25 3.37 -1.35
N ILE A 66 -8.58 3.40 -1.44
CA ILE A 66 -9.32 4.52 -1.98
C ILE A 66 -10.40 4.89 -0.98
N ALA A 67 -10.49 6.18 -0.67
CA ALA A 67 -11.48 6.71 0.25
C ALA A 67 -12.14 7.94 -0.38
N GLN A 68 -13.45 8.08 -0.17
CA GLN A 68 -14.12 9.32 -0.52
C GLN A 68 -13.65 10.41 0.46
N SER A 69 -13.35 11.60 -0.06
CA SER A 69 -12.97 12.74 0.76
C SER A 69 -14.21 13.45 1.33
N ASP A 70 -14.00 14.52 2.09
CA ASP A 70 -15.10 15.39 2.57
C ASP A 70 -15.86 16.06 1.42
N ASP A 71 -15.19 16.28 0.28
CA ASP A 71 -15.87 16.58 -0.98
C ASP A 71 -16.31 15.24 -1.62
N PRO A 72 -17.63 15.00 -1.77
CA PRO A 72 -18.13 13.75 -2.34
C PRO A 72 -17.73 13.54 -3.80
N MET A 73 -17.32 14.60 -4.51
CA MET A 73 -16.83 14.52 -5.89
C MET A 73 -15.35 14.13 -5.98
N VAL A 74 -14.67 13.92 -4.86
CA VAL A 74 -13.24 13.64 -4.81
C VAL A 74 -12.98 12.39 -3.98
N TRP A 75 -12.15 11.49 -4.53
CA TRP A 75 -11.59 10.35 -3.80
C TRP A 75 -10.09 10.52 -3.67
N THR A 76 -9.56 10.18 -2.50
CA THR A 76 -8.12 10.05 -2.28
C THR A 76 -7.70 8.60 -2.54
N LEU A 77 -6.53 8.44 -3.14
CA LEU A 77 -5.98 7.16 -3.58
C LEU A 77 -4.57 6.99 -3.01
N SER A 78 -4.27 5.79 -2.51
CA SER A 78 -2.94 5.37 -2.13
C SER A 78 -2.70 3.92 -2.50
N GLU A 79 -1.74 3.69 -3.37
CA GLU A 79 -1.38 2.38 -3.89
C GLU A 79 0.10 2.13 -3.69
N VAL A 80 0.45 0.90 -3.37
CA VAL A 80 1.84 0.43 -3.33
C VAL A 80 1.88 -0.93 -3.99
N PHE A 81 2.75 -1.08 -4.98
CA PHE A 81 3.02 -2.32 -5.70
C PHE A 81 4.45 -2.78 -5.50
N ALA A 82 4.65 -4.09 -5.54
CA ALA A 82 5.93 -4.73 -5.25
C ALA A 82 7.09 -4.27 -6.15
N ASP A 83 6.79 -3.90 -7.40
CA ASP A 83 7.73 -3.34 -8.36
C ASP A 83 7.01 -2.76 -9.59
N ALA A 84 7.78 -2.24 -10.54
CA ALA A 84 7.28 -1.69 -11.79
C ALA A 84 6.52 -2.71 -12.66
N ALA A 85 6.88 -4.00 -12.61
CA ALA A 85 6.20 -5.03 -13.39
C ALA A 85 4.81 -5.32 -12.81
N ALA A 86 4.69 -5.41 -11.48
CA ALA A 86 3.42 -5.50 -10.78
C ALA A 86 2.51 -4.30 -11.11
N PHE A 87 3.06 -3.08 -11.08
CA PHE A 87 2.28 -1.89 -11.42
C PHE A 87 1.85 -1.85 -12.90
N ALA A 88 2.69 -2.30 -13.83
CA ALA A 88 2.31 -2.40 -15.24
C ALA A 88 1.19 -3.43 -15.47
N ALA A 89 1.24 -4.57 -14.77
CA ALA A 89 0.18 -5.57 -14.81
C ALA A 89 -1.14 -5.02 -14.25
N HIS A 90 -1.08 -4.28 -13.14
CA HIS A 90 -2.21 -3.54 -12.60
C HIS A 90 -2.83 -2.60 -13.64
N GLN A 91 -2.03 -1.75 -14.28
CA GLN A 91 -2.49 -0.81 -15.30
C GLN A 91 -3.19 -1.52 -16.46
N ALA A 92 -2.62 -2.62 -16.96
CA ALA A 92 -3.20 -3.39 -18.06
C ALA A 92 -4.56 -4.01 -17.68
N ARG A 93 -4.67 -4.63 -16.49
CA ARG A 93 -5.94 -5.17 -15.99
C ARG A 93 -6.97 -4.07 -15.78
N THR A 94 -6.56 -2.96 -15.16
CA THR A 94 -7.41 -1.79 -14.92
C THR A 94 -7.98 -1.26 -16.22
N ALA A 95 -7.15 -1.04 -17.24
CA ALA A 95 -7.59 -0.56 -18.55
C ALA A 95 -8.62 -1.47 -19.22
N ALA A 96 -8.48 -2.80 -19.05
CA ALA A 96 -9.41 -3.77 -19.61
C ALA A 96 -10.72 -3.93 -18.80
N SER A 97 -10.76 -3.45 -17.56
CA SER A 97 -11.91 -3.63 -16.65
C SER A 97 -13.08 -2.68 -16.95
N PRO A 98 -14.30 -2.98 -16.45
CA PRO A 98 -15.43 -2.03 -16.51
C PRO A 98 -15.10 -0.67 -15.92
N TRP A 99 -14.34 -0.63 -14.81
CA TRP A 99 -13.84 0.59 -14.21
C TRP A 99 -12.97 1.38 -15.19
N GLY A 100 -11.95 0.78 -15.79
CA GLY A 100 -11.05 1.47 -16.73
C GLY A 100 -11.75 1.95 -18.01
N GLN A 101 -12.80 1.26 -18.45
CA GLN A 101 -13.57 1.67 -19.62
C GLN A 101 -14.55 2.81 -19.32
N ARG A 102 -15.28 2.73 -18.20
CA ARG A 102 -16.35 3.70 -17.88
C ARG A 102 -15.86 4.94 -17.15
N SER A 103 -14.71 4.88 -16.47
CA SER A 103 -14.18 6.00 -15.70
C SER A 103 -13.16 6.87 -16.45
N GLN A 104 -13.05 6.75 -17.78
CA GLN A 104 -12.03 7.46 -18.57
C GLN A 104 -12.14 8.98 -18.47
N ALA A 105 -13.37 9.49 -18.32
CA ALA A 105 -13.65 10.93 -18.24
C ALA A 105 -13.42 11.52 -16.83
N LEU A 106 -13.17 10.70 -15.80
CA LEU A 106 -12.80 11.21 -14.47
C LEU A 106 -11.40 11.81 -14.53
N SER A 107 -11.23 12.97 -13.91
CA SER A 107 -9.92 13.59 -13.78
C SER A 107 -9.07 12.82 -12.77
N ARG A 108 -7.79 12.67 -13.08
CA ARG A 108 -6.80 11.91 -12.30
C ARG A 108 -5.62 12.81 -12.02
N ASP A 109 -5.44 13.17 -10.76
CA ASP A 109 -4.32 13.95 -10.25
C ASP A 109 -3.43 13.01 -9.44
N PHE A 110 -2.56 12.27 -10.12
CA PHE A 110 -1.76 11.19 -9.54
C PHE A 110 -0.28 11.52 -9.57
N HIS A 111 0.40 11.18 -8.47
CA HIS A 111 1.85 11.22 -8.35
C HIS A 111 2.37 9.80 -8.14
N ARG A 112 3.25 9.35 -9.04
CA ARG A 112 3.90 8.05 -8.98
C ARG A 112 5.40 8.22 -8.73
N HIS A 113 5.96 7.40 -7.86
CA HIS A 113 7.40 7.37 -7.60
C HIS A 113 7.85 5.97 -7.14
N GLU A 114 9.15 5.73 -7.22
CA GLU A 114 9.76 4.56 -6.57
C GLU A 114 9.77 4.76 -5.05
N ALA A 115 9.26 3.79 -4.30
CA ALA A 115 9.17 3.83 -2.86
C ALA A 115 10.26 2.96 -2.24
N GLN A 116 11.19 3.59 -1.52
CA GLN A 116 12.28 2.88 -0.86
C GLN A 116 11.79 2.21 0.43
N PRO A 117 11.92 0.88 0.58
CA PRO A 117 11.62 0.22 1.83
C PRO A 117 12.59 0.67 2.94
N ARG A 118 12.12 0.63 4.18
CA ARG A 118 12.91 1.01 5.35
C ARG A 118 12.71 0.03 6.49
N ILE A 119 13.77 -0.16 7.29
CA ILE A 119 13.78 -1.06 8.44
C ILE A 119 13.76 -0.24 9.73
N ARG A 120 12.84 -0.56 10.64
CA ARG A 120 12.77 0.04 11.98
C ARG A 120 12.06 -0.85 12.99
N PRO A 121 12.17 -0.56 14.30
CA PRO A 121 11.27 -1.14 15.28
C PRO A 121 9.80 -0.86 14.92
N ALA A 122 8.98 -1.88 15.08
CA ALA A 122 7.54 -1.77 14.94
C ALA A 122 6.94 -0.93 16.07
N THR A 123 5.90 -0.19 15.73
CA THR A 123 5.15 0.70 16.62
C THR A 123 3.69 0.29 16.64
N GLN A 124 2.92 0.85 17.58
CA GLN A 124 1.49 0.60 17.63
C GLN A 124 0.74 1.07 16.36
N ALA A 125 1.28 2.05 15.62
CA ALA A 125 0.70 2.51 14.36
C ALA A 125 0.73 1.42 13.28
N ASP A 126 1.67 0.48 13.35
CA ASP A 126 1.84 -0.59 12.37
C ASP A 126 0.88 -1.77 12.58
N ALA A 127 0.14 -1.79 13.69
CA ALA A 127 -0.67 -2.94 14.10
C ALA A 127 -1.67 -3.41 13.03
N ALA A 128 -2.31 -2.48 12.31
CA ALA A 128 -3.24 -2.82 11.24
C ALA A 128 -2.53 -3.47 10.04
N SER A 129 -1.40 -2.89 9.61
CA SER A 129 -0.62 -3.43 8.50
C SER A 129 0.02 -4.77 8.86
N LEU A 130 0.47 -4.94 10.11
CA LEU A 130 1.02 -6.20 10.61
C LEU A 130 -0.05 -7.28 10.73
N SER A 131 -1.27 -6.93 11.14
CA SER A 131 -2.39 -7.87 11.16
C SER A 131 -2.75 -8.40 9.77
N ALA A 132 -2.50 -7.63 8.71
CA ALA A 132 -2.71 -8.07 7.33
C ALA A 132 -1.57 -8.98 6.83
N LEU A 133 -0.35 -8.76 7.33
CA LEU A 133 0.85 -9.52 6.94
C LEU A 133 0.99 -10.85 7.69
N LEU A 134 0.65 -10.86 8.98
CA LEU A 134 0.96 -11.96 9.90
C LEU A 134 -0.18 -12.99 10.00
N PRO A 135 0.14 -14.26 10.28
CA PRO A 135 -0.87 -15.25 10.64
C PRO A 135 -1.68 -14.80 11.87
N PRO A 136 -3.00 -15.09 11.93
CA PRO A 136 -3.83 -14.77 13.07
C PRO A 136 -3.23 -15.27 14.40
N GLY A 137 -3.24 -14.40 15.42
CA GLY A 137 -2.71 -14.72 16.75
C GLY A 137 -1.19 -14.56 16.91
N THR A 138 -0.47 -14.19 15.84
CA THR A 138 0.96 -13.85 15.94
C THR A 138 1.14 -12.53 16.68
N PRO A 139 1.96 -12.45 17.74
CA PRO A 139 2.24 -11.18 18.41
C PRO A 139 3.04 -10.26 17.46
N ALA A 140 2.46 -9.09 17.17
CA ALA A 140 3.04 -8.11 16.26
C ALA A 140 4.13 -7.23 16.89
N LEU A 141 4.17 -7.17 18.22
CA LEU A 141 5.07 -6.30 18.98
C LEU A 141 5.60 -7.03 20.24
N PRO A 142 6.84 -6.72 20.68
CA PRO A 142 7.84 -5.92 19.96
C PRO A 142 8.39 -6.69 18.76
N ALA A 143 8.80 -5.99 17.70
CA ALA A 143 9.37 -6.58 16.50
C ALA A 143 10.21 -5.57 15.73
N LEU A 144 11.03 -6.05 14.80
CA LEU A 144 11.62 -5.25 13.74
C LEU A 144 10.78 -5.44 12.47
N ILE A 145 10.53 -4.38 11.71
CA ILE A 145 9.78 -4.45 10.45
C ILE A 145 10.55 -3.84 9.31
N ALA A 146 10.29 -4.33 8.09
CA ALA A 146 10.51 -3.55 6.90
C ALA A 146 9.16 -2.98 6.44
N HIS A 147 9.11 -1.69 6.13
CA HIS A 147 7.92 -1.03 5.62
C HIS A 147 8.19 -0.25 4.34
N VAL A 148 7.13 -0.03 3.56
CA VAL A 148 7.11 0.84 2.39
C VAL A 148 6.06 1.90 2.66
N GLU A 149 6.48 3.12 3.00
CA GLU A 149 5.57 4.25 3.32
C GLU A 149 4.49 3.90 4.35
N GLY A 150 4.90 3.28 5.47
CA GLY A 150 4.01 2.83 6.54
C GLY A 150 3.31 1.48 6.31
N VAL A 151 3.43 0.89 5.12
CA VAL A 151 2.93 -0.46 4.85
C VAL A 151 3.96 -1.48 5.32
N ALA A 152 3.66 -2.25 6.37
CA ALA A 152 4.52 -3.34 6.81
C ALA A 152 4.56 -4.44 5.74
N VAL A 153 5.75 -4.67 5.19
CA VAL A 153 5.98 -5.68 4.14
C VAL A 153 6.86 -6.84 4.62
N ALA A 154 7.48 -6.69 5.78
CA ALA A 154 8.17 -7.75 6.48
C ALA A 154 8.17 -7.51 7.99
N HIS A 155 8.26 -8.59 8.75
CA HIS A 155 8.28 -8.60 10.20
C HIS A 155 9.31 -9.63 10.68
N LEU A 156 10.14 -9.26 11.65
CA LEU A 156 11.06 -10.13 12.36
C LEU A 156 10.69 -10.13 13.86
N SER A 157 10.27 -11.30 14.35
CA SER A 157 9.93 -11.48 15.76
C SER A 157 11.18 -11.40 16.65
N PRO A 158 11.02 -11.19 17.98
CA PRO A 158 12.14 -11.27 18.93
C PRO A 158 12.78 -12.67 18.98
N SER A 159 12.05 -13.71 18.58
CA SER A 159 12.57 -15.07 18.45
C SER A 159 13.33 -15.33 17.15
N GLY A 160 13.52 -14.31 16.31
CA GLY A 160 14.26 -14.41 15.05
C GLY A 160 13.46 -14.98 13.87
N VAL A 161 12.14 -15.11 14.00
CA VAL A 161 11.28 -15.62 12.92
C VAL A 161 10.88 -14.48 12.00
N ALA A 162 11.30 -14.56 10.74
CA ALA A 162 10.95 -13.60 9.70
C ALA A 162 9.68 -14.02 8.95
N THR A 163 8.76 -13.07 8.74
CA THR A 163 7.59 -13.20 7.86
C THR A 163 7.65 -12.09 6.82
N ILE A 164 7.66 -12.45 5.54
CA ILE A 164 7.80 -11.52 4.41
C ILE A 164 6.54 -11.59 3.55
N HIS A 165 6.09 -10.43 3.05
CA HIS A 165 4.97 -10.37 2.11
C HIS A 165 5.26 -11.26 0.89
N PRO A 166 4.31 -12.09 0.42
CA PRO A 166 4.54 -13.04 -0.68
C PRO A 166 5.14 -12.40 -1.95
N ALA A 167 4.70 -11.19 -2.30
CA ALA A 167 5.20 -10.44 -3.47
C ALA A 167 6.68 -10.00 -3.39
N LEU A 168 7.26 -10.02 -2.19
CA LEU A 168 8.62 -9.56 -1.89
C LEU A 168 9.55 -10.68 -1.40
N GLN A 169 9.12 -11.93 -1.51
CA GLN A 169 9.96 -13.09 -1.22
C GLN A 169 11.23 -13.09 -2.08
N ASN A 170 12.33 -13.64 -1.54
CA ASN A 170 13.63 -13.76 -2.23
C ASN A 170 14.24 -12.44 -2.71
N ARG A 171 13.96 -11.32 -2.03
CA ARG A 171 14.54 -9.99 -2.33
C ARG A 171 15.57 -9.51 -1.30
N GLY A 172 16.10 -10.39 -0.44
CA GLY A 172 17.11 -10.02 0.56
C GLY A 172 16.56 -9.32 1.81
N ILE A 173 15.23 -9.21 1.95
CA ILE A 173 14.60 -8.47 3.06
C ILE A 173 14.78 -9.20 4.39
N ALA A 174 14.71 -10.54 4.39
CA ALA A 174 14.84 -11.34 5.61
C ALA A 174 16.26 -11.24 6.18
N GLU A 175 17.27 -11.36 5.31
CA GLU A 175 18.69 -11.21 5.63
C GLU A 175 18.96 -9.80 6.16
N ALA A 176 18.46 -8.76 5.49
CA ALA A 176 18.62 -7.39 5.94
C ALA A 176 18.00 -7.12 7.32
N LEU A 177 16.85 -7.74 7.63
CA LEU A 177 16.24 -7.65 8.96
C LEU A 177 17.10 -8.35 10.03
N GLN A 178 17.66 -9.51 9.71
CA GLN A 178 18.54 -10.26 10.62
C GLN A 178 19.84 -9.49 10.89
N ASP A 179 20.47 -8.97 9.84
CA ASP A 179 21.67 -8.14 9.95
C ASP A 179 21.42 -6.88 10.79
N HIS A 180 20.25 -6.25 10.64
CA HIS A 180 19.86 -5.08 11.42
C HIS A 180 19.55 -5.40 12.89
N ALA A 181 19.12 -6.64 13.19
CA ALA A 181 18.85 -7.10 14.55
C ALA A 181 20.11 -7.60 15.27
N ALA A 182 21.22 -7.81 14.54
CA ALA A 182 22.50 -8.19 15.12
C ALA A 182 23.03 -7.07 16.04
N PRO A 183 23.68 -7.43 17.17
CA PRO A 183 24.17 -6.48 18.17
C PRO A 183 25.33 -5.60 17.67
#